data_AF-A0A183JA77-F1
#
_entry.id   AF-A0A183JA77-F1
#
_cell.length_a   1.000
_cell.length_b   1.000
_cell.length_c   1.000
_cell.angle_alpha   90.00
_cell.angle_beta   90.00
_cell.angle_gamma   90.00
#
_symmetry.space_group_name_H-M   'P 1'
#
loop_
_entity.id
_entity.type
_entity.pdbx_description
1 polymer ?
#
loop_
_entity_poly.entity_id
_entity_poly.type
_entity_poly.pdbx_seq_one_letter_code
_entity_poly.pdbx_strand_id
1 'polypeptide(L)'
;MITDVESEWQLFKRGVLEAAAEFCRYKRVGLPPGCQQKSSWLTRKVQLAVKEKKAAFKKWLRNKEPSSRVRYAEARKVAAIAVAKAKTDSWEKFGEVLESSFRTANKVFWQTIRQLMRTHLKRKA
;
A
#
# COMPACT_ATOMS: atom_id res chain seq x y z
N MET A 1 -43.93 21.34 5.40
CA MET A 1 -42.52 21.35 4.97
C MET A 1 -42.06 19.90 4.98
N ILE A 2 -42.10 19.20 3.85
CA ILE A 2 -41.63 17.81 3.78
C ILE A 2 -40.11 17.91 3.73
N THR A 3 -39.46 17.69 4.86
CA THR A 3 -38.03 17.51 4.93
C THR A 3 -37.68 16.26 4.15
N ASP A 4 -36.81 16.42 3.16
CA ASP A 4 -36.31 15.34 2.32
C ASP A 4 -35.68 14.24 3.20
N VAL A 5 -36.09 12.99 2.99
CA VAL A 5 -35.67 11.84 3.81
C VAL A 5 -34.15 11.67 3.82
N GLU A 6 -33.49 12.01 2.71
CA GLU A 6 -32.03 11.99 2.65
C GLU A 6 -31.43 13.06 3.57
N SER A 7 -32.03 14.24 3.63
CA SER A 7 -31.60 15.33 4.52
C SER A 7 -31.71 14.95 6.01
N GLU A 8 -32.78 14.28 6.42
CA GLU A 8 -32.93 13.78 7.80
C GLU A 8 -31.92 12.66 8.10
N TRP A 9 -31.70 11.76 7.14
CA TRP A 9 -30.72 10.69 7.27
C TRP A 9 -29.29 11.24 7.41
N GLN A 10 -28.96 12.33 6.72
CA GLN A 10 -27.67 13.01 6.86
C GLN A 10 -27.52 13.70 8.22
N LEU A 11 -28.59 14.29 8.76
CA LEU A 11 -28.59 14.86 10.11
C LEU A 11 -28.36 13.80 11.18
N PHE A 12 -29.04 12.64 11.05
CA PHE A 12 -28.84 11.51 11.95
C PHE A 12 -27.39 11.00 11.94
N LYS A 13 -26.81 10.79 10.76
CA LYS A 13 -25.40 10.36 10.64
C LYS A 13 -24.43 11.34 11.31
N ARG A 14 -24.65 12.65 11.12
CA ARG A 14 -23.83 13.69 11.77
C ARG A 14 -23.90 13.61 13.28
N GLY A 15 -25.12 13.53 13.84
CA GLY A 15 -25.29 13.43 15.29
C GLY A 15 -24.62 12.20 15.90
N VAL A 16 -24.70 11.04 15.24
CA VAL A 16 -24.01 9.82 15.69
C VAL A 16 -22.49 9.98 15.66
N LEU A 17 -21.93 10.62 14.62
CA LEU A 17 -20.50 10.85 14.51
C LEU A 17 -19.98 11.88 15.53
N GLU A 18 -20.75 12.92 15.82
CA GLU A 18 -20.42 13.92 16.84
C GLU A 18 -20.42 13.32 18.24
N ALA A 19 -21.45 12.55 18.59
CA ALA A 19 -21.49 11.83 19.86
C ALA A 19 -20.33 10.83 19.96
N ALA A 20 -20.06 10.07 18.90
CA ALA A 20 -18.92 9.14 18.88
C ALA A 20 -17.58 9.87 19.03
N ALA A 21 -17.42 11.06 18.46
CA ALA A 21 -16.21 11.87 18.60
C ALA A 21 -15.97 12.35 20.04
N GLU A 22 -17.04 12.78 20.72
CA GLU A 22 -17.00 13.27 22.09
C GLU A 22 -16.63 12.15 23.08
N PHE A 23 -17.24 10.97 22.92
CA PHE A 23 -17.03 9.86 23.85
C PHE A 23 -15.80 9.00 23.53
N CYS A 24 -15.57 8.68 22.25
CA CYS A 24 -14.60 7.64 21.91
C CYS A 24 -13.15 8.13 21.80
N ARG A 25 -12.91 9.45 21.86
CA ARG A 25 -11.66 10.12 21.45
C ARG A 25 -11.23 9.72 20.03
N TYR A 26 -10.66 10.67 19.28
CA TYR A 26 -10.14 10.33 17.96
C TYR A 26 -8.86 9.49 18.06
N LYS A 27 -8.95 8.21 17.70
CA LYS A 27 -7.76 7.41 17.39
C LYS A 27 -7.30 7.78 15.99
N ARG A 28 -6.09 8.34 15.85
CA ARG A 28 -5.46 8.45 14.52
C ARG A 28 -5.29 7.05 13.94
N VAL A 29 -6.11 6.71 12.96
CA VAL A 29 -5.98 5.48 12.18
C VAL A 29 -5.17 5.85 10.95
N GLY A 30 -3.86 5.68 11.04
CA GLY A 30 -2.91 6.06 9.99
C GLY A 30 -1.47 5.84 10.45
N LEU A 31 -0.61 5.47 9.51
CA LEU A 31 0.82 5.28 9.76
C LEU A 31 1.45 6.61 10.24
N PRO A 32 2.39 6.57 11.20
CA PRO A 32 3.10 7.77 11.67
C PRO A 32 3.67 8.61 10.50
N PRO A 33 3.81 9.94 10.63
CA PRO A 33 4.53 10.75 9.66
C PRO A 33 5.98 10.23 9.58
N GLY A 34 6.34 9.56 8.48
CA GLY A 34 7.60 8.83 8.31
C GLY A 34 7.41 7.36 7.93
N CYS A 35 6.21 6.81 8.14
CA CYS A 35 5.78 5.53 7.62
C CYS A 35 4.94 5.74 6.34
N GLN A 36 5.54 6.34 5.31
CA GLN A 36 4.98 6.21 3.96
C GLN A 36 5.34 4.80 3.44
N GLN A 37 4.65 3.78 3.96
CA GLN A 37 4.68 2.42 3.43
C GLN A 37 3.42 2.12 2.60
N LYS A 38 3.02 3.01 1.68
CA LYS A 38 2.80 2.43 0.35
C LYS A 38 4.18 1.91 -0.01
N SER A 39 4.35 0.59 -0.07
CA SER A 39 5.62 -0.04 -0.41
C SER A 39 6.30 0.81 -1.47
N SER A 40 7.45 1.44 -1.20
CA SER A 40 7.96 2.48 -2.12
C SER A 40 8.21 1.93 -3.54
N TRP A 41 8.30 0.60 -3.66
CA TRP A 41 8.31 -0.15 -4.91
C TRP A 41 6.97 -0.23 -5.67
N LEU A 42 5.83 0.19 -5.12
CA LEU A 42 4.50 0.22 -5.78
C LEU A 42 4.38 1.38 -6.79
N THR A 43 5.37 1.47 -7.68
CA THR A 43 5.46 2.45 -8.76
C THR A 43 4.32 2.28 -9.76
N ARG A 44 3.96 3.36 -10.46
CA ARG A 44 2.95 3.33 -11.54
C ARG A 44 3.19 2.21 -12.56
N LYS A 45 4.45 1.93 -12.90
CA LYS A 45 4.85 0.81 -13.79
C LYS A 45 4.41 -0.55 -13.26
N VAL A 46 4.64 -0.81 -11.97
CA VAL A 46 4.21 -2.05 -11.30
C VAL A 46 2.69 -2.16 -11.30
N GLN A 47 1.99 -1.07 -11.01
CA GLN A 47 0.52 -1.06 -11.00
C GLN A 47 -0.07 -1.38 -12.38
N LEU A 48 0.51 -0.82 -13.45
CA LEU A 48 0.08 -1.09 -14.82
C LEU A 48 0.32 -2.56 -15.19
N ALA A 49 1.54 -3.08 -14.98
CA ALA A 49 1.85 -4.48 -15.27
C ALA A 49 0.97 -5.46 -14.48
N VAL A 50 0.66 -5.15 -13.21
CA VAL A 50 -0.27 -5.95 -12.39
C VAL A 50 -1.70 -5.86 -12.90
N LYS A 51 -2.16 -4.68 -13.36
CA LYS A 51 -3.48 -4.52 -13.99
C LYS A 51 -3.59 -5.33 -15.27
N GLU A 52 -2.59 -5.28 -16.14
CA GLU A 52 -2.52 -6.07 -17.38
C GLU A 52 -2.53 -7.57 -17.10
N LYS A 53 -1.71 -8.05 -16.15
CA LYS A 53 -1.74 -9.44 -15.68
C LYS A 53 -3.16 -9.84 -15.25
N LYS A 54 -3.83 -9.02 -14.43
CA LYS A 54 -5.18 -9.29 -13.94
C LYS A 54 -6.21 -9.30 -15.08
N ALA A 55 -6.09 -8.42 -16.05
CA ALA A 55 -6.97 -8.38 -17.23
C ALA A 55 -6.79 -9.63 -18.10
N ALA A 56 -5.55 -10.03 -18.39
CA ALA A 56 -5.23 -11.25 -19.13
C ALA A 56 -5.75 -12.51 -18.40
N PHE A 57 -5.60 -12.55 -17.07
CA PHE A 57 -6.13 -13.64 -16.25
C PHE A 57 -7.66 -13.74 -16.34
N LYS A 58 -8.38 -12.62 -16.24
CA LYS A 58 -9.84 -12.59 -16.39
C LYS A 58 -10.28 -13.05 -17.79
N LYS A 59 -9.56 -12.65 -18.84
CA LYS A 59 -9.83 -13.08 -20.22
C LYS A 59 -9.63 -14.59 -20.38
N TRP A 60 -8.53 -15.12 -19.86
CA TRP A 60 -8.27 -16.55 -19.87
C TRP A 60 -9.30 -17.35 -19.07
N LEU A 61 -9.72 -16.86 -17.89
CA LEU A 61 -10.75 -17.51 -17.09
C LEU A 61 -12.09 -17.64 -17.82
N ARG A 62 -12.46 -16.65 -18.64
CA ARG A 62 -13.69 -16.66 -19.43
C ARG A 62 -13.64 -17.66 -20.58
N ASN A 63 -12.54 -17.65 -21.35
CA ASN A 63 -12.50 -18.37 -22.63
C ASN A 63 -11.81 -19.74 -22.53
N LYS A 64 -10.97 -19.96 -21.50
CA LYS A 64 -10.06 -21.12 -21.33
C LYS A 64 -9.18 -21.45 -22.55
N GLU A 65 -9.04 -20.52 -23.47
CA GLU A 65 -8.35 -20.71 -24.74
C GLU A 65 -6.82 -20.77 -24.54
N PRO A 66 -6.09 -21.66 -25.24
CA PRO A 66 -4.64 -21.75 -25.15
C PRO A 66 -3.91 -20.43 -25.45
N SER A 67 -4.36 -19.66 -26.44
CA SER A 67 -3.76 -18.37 -26.80
C SER A 67 -3.87 -17.34 -25.66
N SER A 68 -5.00 -17.31 -24.95
CA SER A 68 -5.23 -16.45 -23.80
C SER A 68 -4.39 -16.85 -22.57
N ARG A 69 -4.09 -18.15 -22.44
CA ARG A 69 -3.17 -18.68 -21.42
C ARG A 69 -1.73 -18.20 -21.66
N VAL A 70 -1.26 -18.22 -22.90
CA VAL A 70 0.08 -17.71 -23.28
C VAL A 70 0.21 -16.23 -22.94
N ARG A 71 -0.77 -15.41 -23.34
CA ARG A 71 -0.81 -13.97 -23.02
C ARG A 71 -0.80 -13.70 -21.52
N TYR A 72 -1.52 -14.50 -20.73
CA TYR A 72 -1.48 -14.40 -19.27
C TYR A 72 -0.09 -14.75 -18.71
N ALA A 73 0.56 -15.80 -19.24
CA ALA A 73 1.90 -16.19 -18.80
C ALA A 73 2.94 -15.08 -19.08
N GLU A 74 2.87 -14.46 -20.25
CA GLU A 74 3.72 -13.30 -20.60
C GLU A 74 3.47 -12.11 -19.67
N ALA A 75 2.21 -11.69 -19.51
CA ALA A 75 1.86 -10.59 -18.61
C ALA A 75 2.26 -10.88 -17.14
N ARG A 76 2.17 -12.14 -16.70
CA ARG A 76 2.66 -12.58 -15.39
C ARG A 76 4.18 -12.43 -15.26
N LYS A 77 4.96 -12.81 -16.28
CA LYS A 77 6.42 -12.64 -16.30
C LYS A 77 6.79 -11.15 -16.24
N VAL A 78 6.17 -10.32 -17.06
CA VAL A 78 6.40 -8.87 -17.08
C VAL A 78 6.10 -8.25 -15.71
N ALA A 79 4.96 -8.58 -15.11
CA ALA A 79 4.61 -8.11 -13.77
C ALA A 79 5.62 -8.59 -12.71
N ALA A 80 6.10 -9.84 -12.78
CA ALA A 80 7.09 -10.36 -11.85
C ALA A 80 8.43 -9.61 -11.95
N ILE A 81 8.92 -9.37 -13.18
CA ILE A 81 10.14 -8.60 -13.42
C ILE A 81 9.99 -7.17 -12.91
N ALA A 82 8.88 -6.50 -13.22
CA ALA A 82 8.63 -5.14 -12.77
C ALA A 82 8.59 -5.03 -11.23
N VAL A 83 7.96 -6.00 -10.55
CA VAL A 83 7.92 -6.06 -9.09
C VAL A 83 9.30 -6.31 -8.51
N ALA A 84 10.06 -7.26 -9.07
CA ALA A 84 11.41 -7.57 -8.61
C ALA A 84 12.32 -6.35 -8.71
N LYS A 85 12.35 -5.72 -9.89
CA LYS A 85 13.13 -4.50 -10.13
C LYS A 85 12.74 -3.38 -9.17
N ALA A 86 11.44 -3.07 -9.06
CA ALA A 86 11.01 -1.99 -8.18
C ALA A 86 11.34 -2.25 -6.71
N LYS A 87 11.31 -3.52 -6.26
CA LYS A 87 11.73 -3.90 -4.91
C LYS A 87 13.22 -3.69 -4.71
N THR A 88 14.04 -4.09 -5.68
CA THR A 88 15.50 -3.85 -5.64
C THR A 88 15.79 -2.35 -5.59
N ASP A 89 15.23 -1.57 -6.50
CA ASP A 89 15.40 -0.10 -6.55
C ASP A 89 14.95 0.57 -5.23
N SER A 90 13.87 0.05 -4.62
CA SER A 90 13.37 0.50 -3.33
C SER A 90 14.32 0.22 -2.17
N TRP A 91 15.01 -0.93 -2.19
CA TRP A 91 15.97 -1.30 -1.15
C TRP A 91 17.28 -0.53 -1.30
N GLU A 92 17.73 -0.33 -2.54
CA GLU A 92 18.92 0.47 -2.84
C GLU A 92 18.77 1.91 -2.36
N LYS A 93 17.67 2.58 -2.74
CA LYS A 93 17.35 3.93 -2.25
C LYS A 93 17.23 4.02 -0.74
N PHE A 94 16.67 2.99 -0.11
CA PHE A 94 16.61 2.92 1.34
C PHE A 94 18.02 2.83 1.95
N GLY A 95 18.91 2.02 1.34
CA GLY A 95 20.31 1.92 1.73
C GLY A 95 21.07 3.24 1.60
N GLU A 96 20.91 3.96 0.48
CA GLU A 96 21.53 5.28 0.27
C GLU A 96 21.10 6.29 1.34
N VAL A 97 19.79 6.37 1.62
CA VAL A 97 19.25 7.23 2.68
C VAL A 97 19.80 6.82 4.03
N LEU A 98 19.89 5.52 4.30
CA LEU A 98 20.41 5.00 5.56
C LEU A 98 21.91 5.31 5.74
N GLU A 99 22.72 5.18 4.69
CA GLU A 99 24.15 5.51 4.72
C GLU A 99 24.38 7.01 4.90
N SER A 100 23.64 7.86 4.19
CA SER A 100 23.68 9.31 4.39
C SER A 100 23.30 9.67 5.82
N SER A 101 22.25 9.05 6.36
CA SER A 101 21.80 9.22 7.75
C SER A 101 22.86 8.77 8.76
N PHE A 102 23.62 7.72 8.47
CA PHE A 102 24.72 7.29 9.34
C PHE A 102 25.79 8.37 9.48
N ARG A 103 26.17 9.01 8.36
CA ARG A 103 27.21 10.04 8.31
C ARG A 103 26.75 11.39 8.88
N THR A 104 25.50 11.79 8.62
CA THR A 104 25.00 13.14 8.94
C THR A 104 24.05 13.20 10.14
N ALA A 105 23.36 12.10 10.46
CA ALA A 105 22.27 12.09 11.44
C ALA A 105 22.20 10.74 12.20
N ASN A 106 23.26 10.42 12.94
CA ASN A 106 23.45 9.14 13.65
C ASN A 106 22.23 8.69 14.49
N LYS A 107 21.53 9.64 15.13
CA LYS A 107 20.29 9.37 15.88
C LYS A 107 19.17 8.79 15.00
N VAL A 108 18.97 9.34 13.80
CA VAL A 108 17.94 8.90 12.84
C VAL A 108 18.27 7.51 12.30
N PHE A 109 19.55 7.24 12.07
CA PHE A 109 20.03 5.91 11.68
C PHE A 109 19.63 4.84 12.71
N TRP A 110 20.00 5.01 13.99
CA TRP A 110 19.69 4.02 15.02
C TRP A 110 18.19 3.86 15.30
N GLN A 111 17.40 4.93 15.19
CA GLN A 111 15.94 4.85 15.27
C GLN A 111 15.37 3.95 14.15
N THR A 112 15.87 4.11 12.93
CA THR A 112 15.45 3.33 11.76
C THR A 112 15.82 1.85 11.92
N ILE A 113 17.05 1.55 12.34
CA ILE A 113 17.51 0.17 12.61
C ILE A 113 16.66 -0.49 13.72
N ARG A 114 16.41 0.22 14.82
CA ARG A 114 15.61 -0.29 15.93
C ARG A 114 14.16 -0.59 15.50
N GLN A 115 13.59 0.24 14.63
CA GLN A 115 12.27 0.00 14.08
C GLN A 115 12.25 -1.23 13.17
N LEU A 116 13.25 -1.41 12.30
CA LEU A 116 13.39 -2.61 11.47
C LEU A 116 13.45 -3.87 12.34
N MET A 117 14.31 -3.90 13.36
CA MET A 117 14.46 -5.04 14.27
C MET A 117 13.12 -5.40 14.94
N ARG A 118 12.39 -4.41 15.47
CA ARG A 118 11.05 -4.64 16.05
C ARG A 118 10.06 -5.23 15.06
N THR A 119 10.05 -4.75 13.82
CA THR A 119 9.12 -5.24 12.80
C THR A 119 9.47 -6.64 12.28
N HIS A 120 10.76 -6.98 12.17
CA HIS A 120 11.20 -8.31 11.77
C HIS A 120 10.94 -9.37 12.84
N LEU A 121 11.10 -9.03 14.12
CA LEU A 121 10.74 -9.90 15.25
C LEU A 121 9.23 -10.19 15.27
N LYS A 122 8.37 -9.19 15.03
CA LYS A 122 6.91 -9.34 14.97
C LYS A 122 6.38 -10.13 13.77
N ARG A 123 7.17 -10.35 12.72
CA ARG A 123 6.78 -11.16 11.55
C ARG A 123 7.16 -12.64 11.69
N LYS A 124 7.99 -12.99 12.68
CA LYS A 124 8.44 -14.36 12.97
C LYS A 124 7.70 -15.02 14.14
N ALA A 125 6.93 -14.25 14.91
CA ALA A 125 6.02 -14.72 15.96
C ALA A 125 4.60 -14.79 15.40
#